data_AF-A0A5B9DDD3-F1
#
_entry.id   AF-A0A5B9DDD3-F1
#
_cell.length_a   1.000
_cell.length_b   1.000
_cell.length_c   1.000
_cell.angle_alpha   90.00
_cell.angle_beta   90.00
_cell.angle_gamma   90.00
#
_symmetry.space_group_name_H-M   'P 1'
#
loop_
_entity.id
_entity.type
_entity.pdbx_description
1 polymer ?
#
loop_
_entity_poly.entity_id
_entity_poly.type
_entity_poly.pdbx_seq_one_letter_code
_entity_poly.pdbx_strand_id
1 'polypeptide(L)'
;MVKKQKGIKTFKFRWFDDDPEDNYNPTIIHFGNPELKYHLLSPNRIIIPEQAIKIEFSYPLEKGAVFEYQVIGGFSRLDLAQCIYEGYYSVYADAEKYGVWGHGMGDLSLIGVEYIIEERYCMLSIVS
;
A
#
# COMPACT_ATOMS: atom_id res chain seq x y z
N MET A 1 -19.35 -28.71 6.97
CA MET A 1 -19.14 -27.27 6.70
C MET A 1 -17.84 -27.11 5.94
N VAL A 2 -17.89 -26.76 4.65
CA VAL A 2 -16.68 -26.51 3.86
C VAL A 2 -16.21 -25.09 4.21
N LYS A 3 -15.03 -24.96 4.82
CA LYS A 3 -14.37 -23.66 4.95
C LYS A 3 -14.07 -23.19 3.52
N LYS A 4 -14.82 -22.21 3.00
CA LYS A 4 -14.41 -21.52 1.76
C LYS A 4 -13.00 -20.98 2.01
N GLN A 5 -12.03 -21.41 1.20
CA GLN A 5 -10.72 -20.77 1.18
C GLN A 5 -10.94 -19.29 0.88
N LYS A 6 -10.46 -18.40 1.76
CA LYS A 6 -10.46 -16.95 1.49
C LYS A 6 -9.61 -16.70 0.24
N GLY A 7 -10.15 -15.98 -0.73
CA GLY A 7 -9.40 -15.54 -1.88
C GLY A 7 -8.39 -14.48 -1.46
N ILE A 8 -7.10 -14.80 -1.54
CA ILE A 8 -6.01 -13.86 -1.28
C ILE A 8 -5.33 -13.53 -2.61
N LYS A 9 -5.13 -12.24 -2.89
CA LYS A 9 -4.31 -11.75 -4.00
C LYS A 9 -3.11 -11.01 -3.44
N THR A 10 -1.93 -11.26 -3.99
CA THR A 10 -0.71 -10.51 -3.63
C THR A 10 -0.34 -9.55 -4.75
N PHE A 11 -0.12 -8.29 -4.39
CA PHE A 11 0.37 -7.27 -5.30
C PHE A 11 1.81 -6.90 -4.92
N LYS A 12 2.70 -6.89 -5.90
CA LYS A 12 4.04 -6.31 -5.78
C LYS A 12 4.10 -5.04 -6.59
N PHE A 13 4.65 -3.99 -6.00
CA PHE A 13 4.96 -2.75 -6.70
C PHE A 13 6.38 -2.88 -7.25
N ARG A 14 6.52 -2.76 -8.57
CA ARG A 14 7.82 -2.72 -9.25
C ARG A 14 7.97 -1.35 -9.89
N TRP A 15 9.12 -0.74 -9.69
CA TRP A 15 9.53 0.51 -10.30
C TRP A 15 10.21 0.27 -11.64
N PHE A 16 10.26 1.31 -12.47
CA PHE A 16 10.90 1.30 -13.78
C PHE A 16 12.33 1.87 -13.80
N ASP A 17 12.95 2.22 -12.66
CA ASP A 17 14.32 2.73 -12.68
C ASP A 17 15.32 1.62 -13.03
N ASP A 18 15.57 1.55 -14.34
CA ASP A 18 16.75 1.21 -15.13
C ASP A 18 17.52 -0.10 -14.95
N ASP A 19 17.21 -0.93 -13.95
CA ASP A 19 17.82 -2.27 -13.87
C ASP A 19 16.82 -3.35 -13.41
N PRO A 20 16.39 -4.28 -14.30
CA PRO A 20 15.55 -5.41 -13.90
C PRO A 20 16.24 -6.37 -12.92
N GLU A 21 17.56 -6.23 -12.70
CA GLU A 21 18.31 -6.95 -11.66
C GLU A 21 18.31 -6.22 -10.31
N ASP A 22 18.00 -4.91 -10.27
CA ASP A 22 17.98 -4.12 -9.04
C ASP A 22 16.58 -4.18 -8.40
N ASN A 23 16.44 -5.10 -7.47
CA ASN A 23 15.17 -5.51 -6.89
C ASN A 23 14.75 -4.60 -5.72
N TYR A 24 14.87 -3.28 -5.89
CA TYR A 24 14.53 -2.33 -4.83
C TYR A 24 13.01 -2.23 -4.64
N ASN A 25 12.60 -2.45 -3.40
CA ASN A 25 11.24 -2.16 -2.96
C ASN A 25 11.07 -0.63 -2.92
N PRO A 26 9.96 -0.08 -3.45
CA PRO A 26 9.76 1.36 -3.42
C PRO A 26 9.57 1.85 -1.99
N THR A 27 10.26 2.92 -1.64
CA THR A 27 10.00 3.62 -0.38
C THR A 27 8.66 4.36 -0.44
N ILE A 28 7.97 4.42 0.70
CA ILE A 28 6.63 5.01 0.82
C ILE A 28 6.64 6.48 0.41
N ILE A 29 7.70 7.23 0.76
CA ILE A 29 7.84 8.65 0.37
C ILE A 29 7.74 8.86 -1.14
N HIS A 30 8.20 7.90 -1.94
CA HIS A 30 8.15 8.01 -3.39
C HIS A 30 6.74 7.90 -3.97
N PHE A 31 5.79 7.29 -3.24
CA PHE A 31 4.40 7.27 -3.69
C PHE A 31 3.72 8.65 -3.61
N GLY A 32 4.34 9.62 -2.92
CA GLY A 32 3.92 11.02 -2.95
C GLY A 32 4.43 11.82 -4.15
N ASN A 33 5.25 11.22 -5.03
CA ASN A 33 5.82 11.92 -6.17
C ASN A 33 4.73 12.23 -7.23
N PRO A 34 4.54 13.49 -7.67
CA PRO A 34 3.61 13.83 -8.76
C PRO A 34 3.87 13.06 -10.08
N GLU A 35 5.09 12.60 -10.28
CA GLU A 35 5.54 11.84 -11.45
C GLU A 35 5.42 10.32 -11.27
N LEU A 36 4.92 9.82 -10.12
CA LEU A 36 4.82 8.40 -9.79
C LEU A 36 4.24 7.53 -10.93
N LYS A 37 3.24 8.04 -11.66
CA LYS A 37 2.60 7.33 -12.77
C LYS A 37 3.57 6.93 -13.89
N TYR A 38 4.69 7.63 -14.04
CA TYR A 38 5.72 7.33 -15.05
C TYR A 38 6.69 6.23 -14.58
N HIS A 39 6.79 5.99 -13.27
CA HIS A 39 7.70 5.01 -12.67
C HIS A 39 7.03 3.68 -12.30
N LEU A 40 5.68 3.61 -12.31
CA LEU A 40 4.94 2.39 -11.97
C LEU A 40 4.66 1.51 -13.18
N LEU A 41 4.91 0.21 -13.05
CA LEU A 41 4.51 -0.78 -14.05
C LEU A 41 2.99 -0.85 -14.21
N SER A 42 2.48 -0.49 -15.39
CA SER A 42 1.03 -0.50 -15.72
C SER A 42 0.20 0.28 -14.68
N PRO A 43 0.40 1.60 -14.54
CA PRO A 43 -0.16 2.39 -13.45
C PRO A 43 -1.69 2.35 -13.42
N ASN A 44 -2.32 2.40 -14.62
CA ASN A 44 -3.77 2.46 -14.78
C ASN A 44 -4.46 1.09 -14.78
N ARG A 45 -3.72 -0.01 -14.58
CA ARG A 45 -4.33 -1.35 -14.53
C ARG A 45 -5.12 -1.49 -13.24
N ILE A 46 -6.42 -1.77 -13.35
CA ILE A 46 -7.27 -2.15 -12.22
C ILE A 46 -6.76 -3.48 -11.65
N ILE A 47 -6.36 -3.45 -10.38
CA ILE A 47 -5.85 -4.62 -9.64
C ILE A 47 -6.83 -5.08 -8.55
N ILE A 48 -7.66 -4.16 -8.05
CA ILE A 48 -8.76 -4.43 -7.13
C ILE A 48 -10.04 -3.88 -7.75
N PRO A 49 -10.98 -4.71 -8.24
CA PRO A 49 -12.20 -4.22 -8.90
C PRO A 49 -13.24 -3.68 -7.92
N GLU A 50 -13.13 -3.97 -6.62
CA GLU A 50 -14.02 -3.43 -5.60
C GLU A 50 -13.82 -1.92 -5.44
N GLN A 51 -14.92 -1.18 -5.32
CA GLN A 51 -14.90 0.29 -5.24
C GLN A 51 -14.60 0.83 -3.83
N ALA A 52 -14.50 -0.04 -2.83
CA ALA A 52 -14.18 0.31 -1.46
C ALA A 52 -13.28 -0.77 -0.84
N ILE A 53 -12.20 -0.34 -0.21
CA ILE A 53 -11.25 -1.20 0.50
C ILE A 53 -10.89 -0.60 1.85
N LYS A 54 -10.36 -1.46 2.73
CA LYS A 54 -9.68 -1.07 3.97
C LYS A 54 -8.20 -1.37 3.83
N ILE A 55 -7.34 -0.46 4.28
CA ILE A 55 -5.89 -0.69 4.32
C ILE A 55 -5.44 -0.61 5.78
N GLU A 56 -4.72 -1.63 6.22
CA GLU A 56 -4.07 -1.66 7.53
C GLU A 56 -2.62 -1.18 7.44
N PHE A 57 -2.31 -0.17 8.24
CA PHE A 57 -0.99 0.36 8.48
C PHE A 57 -0.55 -0.14 9.85
N SER A 58 0.30 -1.16 9.89
CA SER A 58 0.72 -1.81 11.14
C SER A 58 2.16 -1.51 11.54
N TYR A 59 2.98 -1.03 10.61
CA TYR A 59 4.39 -0.70 10.84
C TYR A 59 4.70 0.73 10.40
N PRO A 60 5.45 1.54 11.17
CA PRO A 60 6.09 1.24 12.45
C PRO A 60 5.23 1.71 13.64
N LEU A 61 4.03 1.13 13.80
CA LEU A 61 3.07 1.56 14.81
C LEU A 61 3.04 0.62 16.02
N GLU A 62 2.82 1.16 17.21
CA GLU A 62 2.48 0.34 18.38
C GLU A 62 1.09 -0.29 18.25
N LYS A 63 0.15 0.44 17.64
CA LYS A 63 -1.20 -0.01 17.34
C LYS A 63 -1.49 0.26 15.88
N GLY A 64 -1.83 -0.79 15.13
CA GLY A 64 -2.19 -0.67 13.73
C GLY A 64 -3.34 0.33 13.52
N ALA A 65 -3.26 1.08 12.43
CA ALA A 65 -4.30 1.99 11.97
C ALA A 65 -4.99 1.38 10.74
N VAL A 66 -6.31 1.51 10.66
CA VAL A 66 -7.07 1.06 9.49
C VAL A 66 -7.80 2.25 8.91
N PHE A 67 -7.59 2.49 7.62
CA PHE A 67 -8.29 3.53 6.86
C PHE A 67 -9.13 2.92 5.74
N GLU A 68 -10.25 3.56 5.43
CA GLU A 68 -11.16 3.15 4.36
C GLU A 68 -11.02 4.09 3.17
N TYR A 69 -10.94 3.52 1.97
CA TYR A 69 -10.80 4.27 0.73
C TYR A 69 -11.89 3.87 -0.25
N GLN A 70 -12.27 4.81 -1.12
CA GLN A 70 -13.27 4.59 -2.15
C GLN A 70 -12.82 5.17 -3.48
N VAL A 71 -12.92 4.36 -4.55
CA VAL A 71 -12.60 4.76 -5.92
C VAL A 71 -13.65 4.18 -6.87
N ILE A 72 -14.30 5.06 -7.62
CA ILE A 72 -15.30 4.66 -8.62
C ILE A 72 -14.59 3.88 -9.73
N GLY A 73 -15.09 2.68 -10.04
CA GLY A 73 -14.49 1.80 -11.06
C GLY A 73 -13.41 0.86 -10.51
N GLY A 74 -13.11 0.91 -9.22
CA GLY A 74 -12.09 0.07 -8.57
C GLY A 74 -10.72 0.76 -8.50
N PHE A 75 -9.76 0.09 -7.87
CA PHE A 75 -8.43 0.63 -7.65
C PHE A 75 -7.47 0.15 -8.73
N SER A 76 -6.92 1.10 -9.47
CA SER A 76 -5.71 0.90 -10.24
C SER A 76 -4.49 0.74 -9.34
N ARG A 77 -3.36 0.35 -9.94
CA ARG A 77 -2.08 0.30 -9.22
C ARG A 77 -1.68 1.68 -8.71
N LEU A 78 -1.93 2.74 -9.49
CA LEU A 78 -1.67 4.11 -9.09
C LEU A 78 -2.56 4.53 -7.91
N ASP A 79 -3.87 4.23 -7.98
CA ASP A 79 -4.80 4.57 -6.90
C ASP A 79 -4.41 3.89 -5.58
N LEU A 80 -4.04 2.60 -5.63
CA LEU A 80 -3.61 1.88 -4.44
C LEU A 80 -2.32 2.47 -3.86
N ALA A 81 -1.35 2.85 -4.70
CA ALA A 81 -0.12 3.51 -4.22
C ALA A 81 -0.42 4.85 -3.53
N GLN A 82 -1.34 5.65 -4.10
CA GLN A 82 -1.76 6.92 -3.52
C GLN A 82 -2.47 6.74 -2.18
N CYS A 83 -3.38 5.76 -2.08
CA CYS A 83 -4.04 5.43 -0.80
C CYS A 83 -3.01 5.02 0.28
N ILE A 84 -1.98 4.26 -0.09
CA ILE A 84 -0.90 3.88 0.83
C ILE A 84 -0.11 5.11 1.28
N TYR A 85 0.26 6.00 0.35
CA TYR A 85 0.95 7.24 0.69
C TYR A 85 0.13 8.12 1.62
N GLU A 86 -1.14 8.37 1.29
CA GLU A 86 -2.05 9.22 2.07
C GLU A 86 -2.27 8.67 3.48
N GLY A 87 -2.39 7.35 3.61
CA GLY A 87 -2.51 6.71 4.91
C GLY A 87 -1.26 6.85 5.75
N TYR A 88 -0.08 6.60 5.19
CA TYR A 88 1.17 6.85 5.92
C TYR A 88 1.37 8.31 6.26
N TYR A 89 1.08 9.23 5.32
CA TYR A 89 1.13 10.66 5.58
C TYR A 89 0.23 11.05 6.76
N SER A 90 -1.00 10.53 6.81
CA SER A 90 -1.96 10.77 7.90
C SER A 90 -1.46 10.19 9.23
N VAL A 91 -0.85 9.01 9.21
CA VAL A 91 -0.24 8.38 10.37
C VAL A 91 0.91 9.24 10.93
N TYR A 92 1.82 9.70 10.08
CA TYR A 92 2.97 10.51 10.51
C TYR A 92 2.58 11.95 10.88
N ALA A 93 1.49 12.49 10.31
CA ALA A 93 0.96 13.80 10.69
C ALA A 93 0.41 13.82 12.14
N ASP A 94 0.01 12.67 12.67
CA ASP A 94 -0.51 12.49 14.04
C ASP A 94 0.27 11.37 14.76
N ALA A 95 1.59 11.43 14.67
CA ALA A 95 2.50 10.37 15.11
C ALA A 95 2.32 9.98 16.59
N GLU A 96 1.98 10.93 17.47
CA GLU A 96 1.72 10.69 18.88
C GLU A 96 0.48 9.81 19.09
N LYS A 97 -0.62 10.09 18.38
CA LYS A 97 -1.85 9.30 18.44
C LYS A 97 -1.63 7.85 18.02
N TYR A 98 -0.80 7.65 16.99
CA TYR A 98 -0.55 6.32 16.42
C TYR A 98 0.63 5.59 17.07
N GLY A 99 1.36 6.24 17.96
CA GLY A 99 2.55 5.66 18.60
C GLY A 99 3.58 5.25 17.54
N VAL A 100 3.90 6.15 16.60
CA VAL A 100 4.95 5.93 15.61
C VAL A 100 6.29 5.86 16.33
N TRP A 101 7.06 4.80 16.09
CA TRP A 101 8.38 4.63 16.69
C TRP A 101 9.46 4.40 15.63
N GLY A 102 10.69 4.83 15.93
CA GLY A 102 11.85 4.61 15.07
C GLY A 102 11.86 5.48 13.81
N HIS A 103 11.73 4.83 12.66
CA HIS A 103 12.09 5.33 11.34
C HIS A 103 11.15 6.40 10.78
N GLY A 104 11.70 7.28 9.94
CA GLY A 104 10.90 8.24 9.19
C GLY A 104 10.15 7.56 8.05
N MET A 105 9.10 8.21 7.53
CA MET A 105 8.34 7.70 6.39
C MET A 105 9.22 7.43 5.15
N GLY A 106 10.34 8.15 5.02
CA GLY A 106 11.32 7.98 3.95
C GLY A 106 12.09 6.66 3.98
N ASP A 107 12.16 6.03 5.16
CA ASP A 107 12.89 4.77 5.34
C ASP A 107 12.00 3.55 5.07
N LEU A 108 10.67 3.73 5.07
CA LEU A 108 9.72 2.64 4.90
C LEU A 108 9.69 2.17 3.45
N SER A 109 9.98 0.89 3.20
CA SER A 109 9.93 0.25 1.90
C SER A 109 8.79 -0.77 1.81
N LEU A 110 7.96 -0.69 0.76
CA LEU A 110 6.85 -1.60 0.53
C LEU A 110 7.30 -2.86 -0.21
N ILE A 111 7.25 -4.01 0.46
CA ILE A 111 7.54 -5.32 -0.13
C ILE A 111 6.35 -5.86 -0.91
N GLY A 112 5.14 -5.62 -0.40
CA GLY A 112 3.93 -6.15 -1.02
C GLY A 112 2.67 -5.78 -0.28
N VAL A 113 1.56 -6.04 -0.97
CA VAL A 113 0.20 -5.87 -0.45
C VAL A 113 -0.52 -7.19 -0.59
N GLU A 114 -1.05 -7.71 0.51
CA GLU A 114 -1.97 -8.85 0.50
C GLU A 114 -3.39 -8.34 0.58
N TYR A 115 -4.22 -8.73 -0.39
CA TYR A 115 -5.61 -8.35 -0.49
C TYR A 115 -6.51 -9.56 -0.22
N ILE A 116 -7.27 -9.47 0.87
CA ILE A 116 -8.27 -10.44 1.29
C ILE A 116 -9.59 -10.03 0.63
N ILE A 117 -9.99 -10.75 -0.42
CA ILE A 117 -11.08 -10.34 -1.31
C ILE A 117 -12.42 -10.24 -0.56
N GLU A 118 -12.73 -11.23 0.27
CA GLU A 118 -14.02 -11.30 0.97
C GLU A 118 -14.19 -10.18 2.00
N GLU A 119 -13.08 -9.68 2.56
CA GLU A 119 -13.07 -8.64 3.58
C GLU A 119 -12.76 -7.26 3.00
N ARG A 120 -12.41 -7.21 1.70
CA ARG A 120 -11.93 -6.02 1.00
C ARG A 120 -10.80 -5.33 1.78
N TYR A 121 -9.88 -6.15 2.28
CA TYR A 121 -8.91 -5.76 3.28
C TYR A 121 -7.49 -5.94 2.75
N CYS A 122 -6.69 -4.89 2.83
CA CYS A 122 -5.30 -4.86 2.40
C CYS A 122 -4.37 -4.84 3.61
N MET A 123 -3.45 -5.80 3.65
CA MET A 123 -2.34 -5.84 4.61
C MET A 123 -1.05 -5.44 3.90
N LEU A 124 -0.31 -4.52 4.49
CA LEU A 124 0.96 -4.03 3.94
C LEU A 124 2.14 -4.81 4.55
N SER A 125 3.05 -5.26 3.69
CA SER A 125 4.35 -5.81 4.11
C SER A 125 5.42 -4.74 3.94
N ILE A 126 5.98 -4.25 5.04
CA ILE A 126 6.86 -3.08 5.10
C ILE A 126 8.17 -3.45 5.79
N VAL A 127 9.29 -2.91 5.32
CA VAL A 127 10.60 -2.97 5.99
C VAL A 127 11.21 -1.57 6.06
N SER A 128 12.13 -1.34 7.00
CA SER A 128 12.92 -0.11 7.14
C SER A 128 14.41 -0.41 7.22
#